data_AF-A0A0L1IVI2-F1
#
_entry.id   AF-A0A0L1IVI2-F1
#
_cell.length_a   1.000
_cell.length_b   1.000
_cell.length_c   1.000
_cell.angle_alpha   90.00
_cell.angle_beta   90.00
_cell.angle_gamma   90.00
#
_symmetry.space_group_name_H-M   'P 1'
#
loop_
_entity.id
_entity.type
_entity.pdbx_description
1 polymer ?
#
loop_
_entity_poly.entity_id
_entity_poly.type
_entity_poly.pdbx_seq_one_letter_code
_entity_poly.pdbx_strand_id
1 'polypeptide(L)'
;MSEINMDDCTLATCPIDLAYINYQPNIPANVLFLVIFGLLLAAQIALGTWFRTWTYMGAMTAGLILEILGYIGRVMMHSNPFDFNAFLLYLICLTIAPAFFTAAIYICLGRIVIVYGEDISRIRPRTYTILFVTCDIIALVLQAAGGAITSIADSDQKSLGDTGVNIMIAGLAFQVASLTLFIALASEFALRVRRSSEDMKNASTASVRSGWKWKMFLLGLAIAVLTIFIRSIFRVAELKGGFNSDLANDEIA
;
A
#
# COMPACT_ATOMS: atom_id res chain seq x y z
N MET A 1 26.35 -27.32 21.32
CA MET A 1 25.55 -26.11 21.06
C MET A 1 24.54 -26.53 20.02
N SER A 2 23.38 -26.99 20.51
CA SER A 2 22.33 -27.61 19.72
C SER A 2 21.74 -26.59 18.74
N GLU A 3 21.66 -26.95 17.47
CA GLU A 3 20.88 -26.25 16.45
C GLU A 3 19.44 -26.12 16.96
N ILE A 4 19.03 -24.91 17.33
CA ILE A 4 17.64 -24.62 17.68
C ILE A 4 16.92 -24.47 16.34
N ASN A 5 16.10 -25.46 16.00
CA ASN A 5 15.25 -25.44 14.83
C ASN A 5 14.16 -24.38 15.04
N MET A 6 14.10 -23.35 14.18
CA MET A 6 13.25 -22.17 14.39
C MET A 6 11.75 -22.51 14.38
N ASP A 7 11.39 -23.65 13.77
CA ASP A 7 10.04 -24.22 13.72
C ASP A 7 9.52 -24.72 15.09
N ASP A 8 10.41 -24.95 16.07
CA ASP A 8 10.06 -25.42 17.42
C ASP A 8 10.10 -24.30 18.50
N CYS A 9 10.41 -23.06 18.12
CA CYS A 9 10.39 -21.92 19.05
C CYS A 9 8.97 -21.40 19.26
N THR A 10 8.59 -21.23 20.52
CA THR A 10 7.39 -20.50 20.96
C THR A 10 7.82 -19.35 21.87
N LEU A 11 6.93 -18.39 22.14
CA LEU A 11 7.17 -17.28 23.07
C LEU A 11 7.59 -17.74 24.50
N ALA A 12 7.38 -19.02 24.83
CA ALA A 12 7.76 -19.61 26.11
C ALA A 12 9.15 -20.29 26.09
N THR A 13 9.70 -20.59 24.91
CA THR A 13 10.94 -21.38 24.77
C THR A 13 12.13 -20.60 24.22
N CYS A 14 11.90 -19.50 23.49
CA CYS A 14 12.96 -18.69 22.88
C CYS A 14 12.75 -17.19 23.16
N PRO A 15 13.84 -16.41 23.40
CA PRO A 15 13.73 -14.96 23.51
C PRO A 15 13.19 -14.35 22.20
N ILE A 16 12.39 -13.28 22.33
CA ILE A 16 11.76 -12.55 21.23
C ILE A 16 12.79 -12.04 20.20
N ASP A 17 14.05 -11.86 20.61
CA ASP A 17 15.19 -11.45 19.78
C ASP A 17 15.52 -12.42 18.63
N LEU A 18 14.97 -13.64 18.64
CA LEU A 18 15.12 -14.65 17.59
C LEU A 18 13.95 -14.67 16.59
N ALA A 19 12.89 -13.90 16.83
CA ALA A 19 11.75 -13.81 15.92
C ALA A 19 12.03 -12.85 14.75
N TYR A 20 11.29 -12.98 13.65
CA TYR A 20 11.41 -12.08 12.50
C TYR A 20 10.94 -10.64 12.81
N ILE A 21 10.28 -10.43 13.96
CA ILE A 21 9.83 -9.13 14.50
C ILE A 21 10.05 -9.16 16.02
N ASN A 22 10.78 -8.20 16.60
CA ASN A 22 11.11 -8.16 18.04
C ASN A 22 10.00 -7.53 18.92
N TYR A 23 8.73 -7.58 18.47
CA TYR A 23 7.61 -7.02 19.21
C TYR A 23 6.38 -7.93 19.17
N GLN A 24 5.68 -8.08 20.30
CA GLN A 24 4.41 -8.82 20.38
C GLN A 24 3.24 -7.96 19.91
N PRO A 25 2.58 -8.24 18.77
CA PRO A 25 1.50 -7.42 18.27
C PRO A 25 0.35 -7.28 19.28
N ASN A 26 -0.08 -6.06 19.57
CA ASN A 26 -1.18 -5.81 20.51
C ASN A 26 -2.53 -6.27 19.93
N ILE A 27 -3.10 -7.36 20.49
CA ILE A 27 -4.37 -7.97 20.02
C ILE A 27 -5.53 -6.97 19.92
N PRO A 28 -5.90 -6.21 20.97
CA PRO A 28 -7.05 -5.32 20.91
C PRO A 28 -6.91 -4.21 19.85
N ALA A 29 -5.70 -3.71 19.60
CA ALA A 29 -5.46 -2.73 18.54
C ALA A 29 -5.67 -3.36 17.15
N ASN A 30 -5.10 -4.54 16.90
CA ASN A 30 -5.23 -5.24 15.62
C ASN A 30 -6.68 -5.67 15.34
N VAL A 31 -7.42 -6.13 16.35
CA VAL A 31 -8.86 -6.47 16.22
C VAL A 31 -9.69 -5.23 15.92
N LEU A 32 -9.39 -4.09 16.53
CA LEU A 32 -10.07 -2.82 16.24
C LEU A 32 -9.88 -2.40 14.77
N PHE A 33 -8.65 -2.45 14.26
CA PHE A 33 -8.39 -2.16 12.84
C PHE A 33 -9.09 -3.14 11.91
N LEU A 34 -9.09 -4.44 12.23
CA LEU A 34 -9.78 -5.46 11.45
C LEU A 34 -11.29 -5.20 11.37
N VAL A 35 -11.93 -4.83 12.47
CA VAL A 35 -13.35 -4.46 12.49
C VAL A 35 -13.60 -3.19 11.65
N ILE A 36 -12.75 -2.17 11.78
CA ILE A 36 -12.86 -0.94 10.99
C ILE A 36 -12.74 -1.23 9.49
N PHE A 37 -11.72 -1.99 9.07
CA PHE A 37 -11.55 -2.36 7.66
C PHE A 37 -12.70 -3.23 7.15
N GLY A 38 -13.23 -4.13 7.97
CA GLY A 38 -14.43 -4.91 7.65
C GLY A 38 -15.67 -4.04 7.42
N LEU A 39 -15.90 -3.04 8.27
CA LEU A 39 -17.01 -2.09 8.10
C LEU A 39 -16.82 -1.21 6.86
N LEU A 40 -15.59 -0.75 6.60
CA LEU A 40 -15.25 0.03 5.40
C LEU A 40 -15.43 -0.80 4.12
N LEU A 41 -15.08 -2.08 4.14
CA LEU A 41 -15.30 -3.01 3.03
C LEU A 41 -16.79 -3.14 2.72
N ALA A 42 -17.62 -3.39 3.74
CA ALA A 42 -19.07 -3.49 3.57
C ALA A 42 -19.67 -2.18 3.02
N ALA A 43 -19.27 -1.04 3.58
CA ALA A 43 -19.69 0.27 3.10
C ALA A 43 -19.26 0.53 1.64
N GLN A 44 -18.04 0.15 1.26
CA GLN A 44 -17.57 0.33 -0.11
C GLN A 44 -18.30 -0.56 -1.12
N ILE A 45 -18.58 -1.81 -0.77
CA ILE A 45 -19.35 -2.70 -1.65
C ILE A 45 -20.76 -2.13 -1.84
N ALA A 46 -21.41 -1.66 -0.77
CA ALA A 46 -22.73 -1.06 -0.83
C ALA A 46 -22.76 0.21 -1.71
N LEU A 47 -21.83 1.15 -1.46
CA LEU A 47 -21.73 2.40 -2.22
C LEU A 47 -21.31 2.15 -3.68
N GLY A 48 -20.33 1.27 -3.91
CA GLY A 48 -19.83 0.92 -5.24
C GLY A 48 -20.89 0.26 -6.12
N THR A 49 -21.71 -0.61 -5.52
CA THR A 49 -22.85 -1.25 -6.19
C THR A 49 -23.94 -0.23 -6.49
N TRP A 50 -24.25 0.67 -5.55
CA TRP A 50 -25.29 1.67 -5.72
C TRP A 50 -24.93 2.75 -6.76
N PHE A 51 -23.70 3.25 -6.74
CA PHE A 51 -23.20 4.27 -7.67
C PHE A 51 -22.59 3.68 -8.96
N ARG A 52 -22.58 2.35 -9.11
CA ARG A 52 -22.14 1.61 -10.31
C ARG A 52 -20.68 1.94 -10.73
N THR A 53 -19.79 2.15 -9.76
CA THR A 53 -18.38 2.52 -9.98
C THR A 53 -17.45 1.29 -9.99
N TRP A 54 -17.75 0.30 -10.84
CA TRP A 54 -17.11 -1.04 -10.84
C TRP A 54 -15.58 -1.07 -10.75
N THR A 55 -14.87 -0.24 -11.53
CA THR A 55 -13.39 -0.27 -11.54
C THR A 55 -12.78 0.30 -10.27
N TYR A 56 -13.35 1.38 -9.73
CA TYR A 56 -12.95 1.95 -8.45
C TYR A 56 -13.30 1.03 -7.29
N MET A 57 -14.51 0.45 -7.31
CA MET A 57 -14.97 -0.52 -6.33
C MET A 57 -14.05 -1.73 -6.26
N GLY A 58 -13.68 -2.30 -7.42
CA GLY A 58 -12.79 -3.46 -7.50
C GLY A 58 -11.43 -3.19 -6.86
N ALA A 59 -10.79 -2.08 -7.23
CA ALA A 59 -9.50 -1.69 -6.67
C ALA A 59 -9.55 -1.44 -5.15
N MET A 60 -10.55 -0.68 -4.67
CA MET A 60 -10.70 -0.42 -3.23
C MET A 60 -11.01 -1.69 -2.43
N THR A 61 -11.88 -2.55 -2.96
CA THR A 61 -12.26 -3.82 -2.30
C THR A 61 -11.06 -4.76 -2.19
N ALA A 62 -10.27 -4.88 -3.26
CA ALA A 62 -9.04 -5.68 -3.25
C ALA A 62 -8.03 -5.17 -2.22
N GLY A 63 -7.80 -3.84 -2.16
CA GLY A 63 -6.93 -3.24 -1.16
C GLY A 63 -7.40 -3.49 0.28
N LEU A 64 -8.71 -3.34 0.54
CA LEU A 64 -9.29 -3.58 1.86
C LEU A 64 -9.23 -5.06 2.29
N ILE A 65 -9.46 -6.00 1.37
CA ILE A 65 -9.31 -7.44 1.65
C ILE A 65 -7.85 -7.76 2.01
N LEU A 66 -6.89 -7.20 1.28
CA LEU A 66 -5.48 -7.41 1.55
C LEU A 66 -5.04 -6.82 2.90
N GLU A 67 -5.54 -5.64 3.28
CA GLU A 67 -5.32 -5.11 4.63
C GLU A 67 -5.87 -6.07 5.70
N ILE A 68 -7.12 -6.54 5.54
CA ILE A 68 -7.73 -7.50 6.48
C ILE A 68 -6.86 -8.77 6.61
N LEU A 69 -6.40 -9.34 5.49
CA LEU A 69 -5.51 -10.51 5.49
C LEU A 69 -4.17 -10.22 6.17
N GLY A 70 -3.61 -9.03 5.97
CA GLY A 70 -2.38 -8.61 6.64
C GLY A 70 -2.53 -8.46 8.16
N TYR A 71 -3.67 -7.92 8.63
CA TYR A 71 -4.00 -7.86 10.05
C TYR A 71 -4.28 -9.23 10.65
N ILE A 72 -4.91 -10.15 9.90
CA ILE A 72 -5.03 -11.56 10.31
C ILE A 72 -3.64 -12.17 10.47
N GLY A 73 -2.71 -11.94 9.54
CA GLY A 73 -1.32 -12.36 9.66
C GLY A 73 -0.65 -11.83 10.93
N ARG A 74 -0.87 -10.54 11.28
CA ARG A 74 -0.38 -9.96 12.55
C ARG A 74 -0.96 -10.66 13.79
N VAL A 75 -2.25 -10.98 13.77
CA VAL A 75 -2.88 -11.71 14.89
C VAL A 75 -2.33 -13.14 15.00
N MET A 76 -2.04 -13.80 13.87
CA MET A 76 -1.39 -15.11 13.88
C MET A 76 0.03 -15.05 14.44
N MET A 77 0.81 -14.03 14.08
CA MET A 77 2.16 -13.78 14.64
C MET A 77 2.14 -13.50 16.15
N HIS A 78 1.03 -13.02 16.72
CA HIS A 78 0.93 -12.90 18.18
C HIS A 78 1.02 -14.25 18.89
N SER A 79 0.49 -15.32 18.26
CA SER A 79 0.48 -16.65 18.85
C SER A 79 1.81 -17.39 18.61
N ASN A 80 2.38 -17.26 17.41
CA ASN A 80 3.69 -17.83 17.03
C ASN A 80 4.48 -16.84 16.16
N PRO A 81 5.33 -15.99 16.76
CA PRO A 81 6.13 -15.00 16.01
C PRO A 81 7.30 -15.62 15.22
N PHE A 82 7.53 -16.93 15.37
CA PHE A 82 8.54 -17.70 14.66
C PHE A 82 8.03 -18.33 13.35
N ASP A 83 6.70 -18.29 13.10
CA ASP A 83 6.13 -18.83 11.87
C ASP A 83 6.42 -17.91 10.68
N PHE A 84 7.35 -18.37 9.83
CA PHE A 84 7.77 -17.68 8.63
C PHE A 84 6.63 -17.50 7.61
N ASN A 85 5.63 -18.40 7.57
CA ASN A 85 4.47 -18.25 6.70
C ASN A 85 3.54 -17.13 7.17
N ALA A 86 3.32 -17.00 8.49
CA ALA A 86 2.55 -15.90 9.06
C ALA A 86 3.24 -14.55 8.82
N PHE A 87 4.57 -14.54 8.92
CA PHE A 87 5.40 -13.38 8.60
C PHE A 87 5.30 -12.97 7.13
N LEU A 88 5.39 -13.92 6.19
CA LEU A 88 5.20 -13.64 4.77
C LEU A 88 3.79 -13.19 4.42
N LEU A 89 2.76 -13.79 5.02
CA LEU A 89 1.36 -13.37 4.82
C LEU A 89 1.19 -11.90 5.22
N TYR A 90 1.67 -11.52 6.41
CA TYR A 90 1.71 -10.13 6.84
C TYR A 90 2.49 -9.25 5.84
N LEU A 91 3.70 -9.68 5.47
CA LEU A 91 4.61 -8.86 4.69
C LEU A 91 4.03 -8.58 3.30
N ILE A 92 3.56 -9.63 2.62
CA ILE A 92 3.02 -9.57 1.27
C ILE A 92 1.69 -8.82 1.27
N CYS A 93 0.72 -9.21 2.09
CA CYS A 93 -0.61 -8.61 2.06
C CYS A 93 -0.58 -7.10 2.32
N LEU A 94 0.18 -6.65 3.32
CA LEU A 94 0.32 -5.22 3.63
C LEU A 94 1.13 -4.44 2.61
N THR A 95 1.97 -5.12 1.83
CA THR A 95 2.75 -4.48 0.77
C THR A 95 1.93 -4.32 -0.52
N ILE A 96 1.10 -5.31 -0.84
CA ILE A 96 0.25 -5.29 -2.03
C ILE A 96 -0.93 -4.32 -1.85
N ALA A 97 -1.50 -4.22 -0.64
CA ALA A 97 -2.67 -3.38 -0.37
C ALA A 97 -2.53 -1.91 -0.84
N PRO A 98 -1.43 -1.17 -0.54
CA PRO A 98 -1.20 0.17 -1.05
C PRO A 98 -1.27 0.31 -2.57
N ALA A 99 -0.79 -0.68 -3.33
CA ALA A 99 -0.81 -0.63 -4.81
C ALA A 99 -2.25 -0.63 -5.37
N PHE A 100 -3.16 -1.32 -4.69
CA PHE A 100 -4.58 -1.29 -5.06
C PHE A 100 -5.23 0.06 -4.70
N PHE A 101 -4.85 0.65 -3.58
CA PHE A 101 -5.32 1.99 -3.22
C PHE A 101 -4.77 3.07 -4.17
N THR A 102 -3.49 3.00 -4.57
CA THR A 102 -2.92 3.91 -5.58
C THR A 102 -3.62 3.75 -6.93
N ALA A 103 -3.91 2.52 -7.37
CA ALA A 103 -4.68 2.28 -8.58
C ALA A 103 -6.07 2.95 -8.53
N ALA A 104 -6.78 2.87 -7.41
CA ALA A 104 -8.06 3.55 -7.23
C ALA A 104 -7.91 5.09 -7.31
N ILE A 105 -6.86 5.64 -6.71
CA ILE A 105 -6.53 7.07 -6.78
C ILE A 105 -6.22 7.51 -8.21
N TYR A 106 -5.47 6.70 -8.98
CA TYR A 106 -5.14 7.01 -10.37
C TYR A 106 -6.39 7.09 -11.25
N ILE A 107 -7.38 6.23 -11.00
CA ILE A 107 -8.70 6.30 -11.66
C ILE A 107 -9.43 7.60 -11.27
N CYS A 108 -9.41 7.97 -9.98
CA CYS A 108 -9.99 9.23 -9.50
C CYS A 108 -9.34 10.44 -10.17
N LEU A 109 -8.01 10.49 -10.25
CA LEU A 109 -7.29 11.58 -10.91
C LEU A 109 -7.67 11.68 -12.39
N GLY A 110 -7.78 10.55 -13.09
CA GLY A 110 -8.21 10.54 -14.49
C GLY A 110 -9.59 11.19 -14.69
N ARG A 111 -10.53 10.96 -13.77
CA ARG A 111 -11.85 11.62 -13.78
C ARG A 111 -11.77 13.11 -13.40
N ILE A 112 -10.91 13.47 -12.45
CA ILE A 112 -10.68 14.87 -12.08
C ILE A 112 -10.16 15.66 -13.28
N VAL A 113 -9.22 15.12 -14.04
CA VAL A 113 -8.69 15.77 -15.25
C VAL A 113 -9.81 16.05 -16.26
N ILE A 114 -10.70 15.07 -16.52
CA ILE A 114 -11.86 15.24 -17.41
C ILE A 114 -12.79 16.36 -16.90
N VAL A 115 -12.99 16.45 -15.58
CA VAL A 115 -13.84 17.47 -14.94
C VAL A 115 -13.29 18.90 -15.08
N TYR A 116 -11.97 19.07 -14.98
CA TYR A 116 -11.33 20.38 -15.10
C TYR A 116 -11.03 20.79 -16.55
N GLY A 117 -10.88 19.82 -17.45
CA GLY A 117 -10.62 19.99 -18.87
C GLY A 117 -9.35 19.26 -19.30
N GLU A 118 -9.45 18.40 -20.32
CA GLU A 118 -8.29 17.67 -20.86
C GLU A 118 -7.25 18.60 -21.47
N ASP A 119 -7.67 19.75 -22.02
CA ASP A 119 -6.83 20.74 -22.70
C ASP A 119 -5.84 21.46 -21.75
N ILE A 120 -6.12 21.44 -20.44
CA ILE A 120 -5.23 21.99 -19.42
C ILE A 120 -4.14 20.96 -19.04
N SER A 121 -4.42 19.66 -19.25
CA SER A 121 -3.48 18.59 -18.91
C SER A 121 -2.39 18.44 -19.97
N ARG A 122 -1.14 18.27 -19.53
CA ARG A 122 0.01 18.06 -20.43
C ARG A 122 -0.04 16.71 -21.13
N ILE A 123 -0.68 15.71 -20.51
CA ILE A 123 -0.78 14.33 -20.99
C ILE A 123 -2.20 13.83 -20.77
N ARG A 124 -2.67 12.94 -21.65
CA ARG A 124 -4.01 12.34 -21.54
C ARG A 124 -4.15 11.58 -20.21
N PRO A 125 -5.26 11.76 -19.48
CA PRO A 125 -5.46 11.15 -18.16
C PRO A 125 -5.33 9.63 -18.17
N ARG A 126 -5.81 8.96 -19.22
CA ARG A 126 -5.70 7.49 -19.36
C ARG A 126 -4.25 7.01 -19.42
N THR A 127 -3.35 7.80 -20.01
CA THR A 127 -1.94 7.41 -20.13
C THR A 127 -1.25 7.43 -18.77
N TYR A 128 -1.54 8.42 -17.92
CA TYR A 128 -1.03 8.42 -16.54
C TYR A 128 -1.49 7.18 -15.78
N THR A 129 -2.79 6.88 -15.78
CA THR A 129 -3.32 5.72 -15.07
C THR A 129 -2.68 4.42 -15.57
N ILE A 130 -2.57 4.21 -16.88
CA ILE A 130 -1.98 2.98 -17.44
C ILE A 130 -0.48 2.89 -17.09
N LEU A 131 0.27 3.98 -17.24
CA LEU A 131 1.70 4.00 -16.97
C LEU A 131 2.00 3.64 -15.51
N PHE A 132 1.37 4.35 -14.56
CA PHE A 132 1.64 4.14 -13.14
C PHE A 132 1.10 2.80 -12.62
N VAL A 133 -0.06 2.33 -13.09
CA VAL A 133 -0.53 0.98 -12.77
C VAL A 133 0.44 -0.08 -13.30
N THR A 134 1.00 0.11 -14.49
CA THR A 134 1.99 -0.84 -15.03
C THR A 134 3.27 -0.84 -14.21
N CYS A 135 3.75 0.35 -13.79
CA CYS A 135 4.89 0.45 -12.88
C CYS A 135 4.61 -0.26 -11.54
N ASP A 136 3.43 -0.07 -10.96
CA ASP A 136 3.02 -0.72 -9.72
C ASP A 136 2.93 -2.25 -9.91
N ILE A 137 2.40 -2.75 -11.03
CA ILE A 137 2.39 -4.20 -11.33
C ILE A 137 3.80 -4.77 -11.42
N ILE A 138 4.74 -4.07 -12.06
CA ILE A 138 6.13 -4.51 -12.13
C ILE A 138 6.75 -4.59 -10.73
N ALA A 139 6.51 -3.57 -9.89
CA ALA A 139 6.95 -3.60 -8.48
C ALA A 139 6.35 -4.78 -7.71
N LEU A 140 5.06 -5.06 -7.89
CA LEU A 140 4.37 -6.18 -7.25
C LEU A 140 4.94 -7.53 -7.70
N VAL A 141 5.29 -7.68 -8.98
CA VAL A 141 5.93 -8.89 -9.50
C VAL A 141 7.32 -9.09 -8.88
N LEU A 142 8.12 -8.02 -8.75
CA LEU A 142 9.41 -8.09 -8.07
C LEU A 142 9.24 -8.50 -6.61
N GLN A 143 8.28 -7.92 -5.89
CA GLN A 143 8.00 -8.27 -4.50
C GLN A 143 7.53 -9.72 -4.35
N ALA A 144 6.63 -10.18 -5.22
CA ALA A 144 6.17 -11.57 -5.22
C ALA A 144 7.30 -12.55 -5.51
N ALA A 145 8.16 -12.25 -6.50
CA ALA A 145 9.32 -13.06 -6.83
C ALA A 145 10.34 -13.08 -5.67
N GLY A 146 10.65 -11.92 -5.08
CA GLY A 146 11.54 -11.82 -3.93
C GLY A 146 11.02 -12.59 -2.73
N GLY A 147 9.73 -12.45 -2.40
CA GLY A 147 9.09 -13.18 -1.31
C GLY A 147 9.08 -14.69 -1.52
N ALA A 148 8.82 -15.15 -2.74
CA ALA A 148 8.89 -16.57 -3.09
C ALA A 148 10.32 -17.13 -3.00
N ILE A 149 11.34 -16.35 -3.38
CA ILE A 149 12.74 -16.77 -3.23
C ILE A 149 13.12 -16.85 -1.75
N THR A 150 12.71 -15.88 -0.94
CA THR A 150 12.95 -15.93 0.50
C THR A 150 12.23 -17.12 1.15
N SER A 151 11.08 -17.57 0.61
CA SER A 151 10.33 -18.69 1.18
C SER A 151 10.87 -20.08 0.91
N ILE A 152 11.66 -20.23 -0.14
CA ILE A 152 12.28 -21.53 -0.50
C ILE A 152 13.73 -21.61 -0.03
N ALA A 153 14.26 -20.55 0.58
CA ALA A 153 15.62 -20.54 1.07
C ALA A 153 15.73 -21.33 2.37
N ASP A 154 16.48 -22.43 2.34
CA ASP A 154 16.80 -23.20 3.55
C ASP A 154 17.73 -22.41 4.49
N SER A 155 17.79 -22.84 5.76
CA SER A 155 18.64 -22.24 6.80
C SER A 155 20.14 -22.20 6.45
N ASP A 156 20.62 -23.13 5.62
CA ASP A 156 22.01 -23.17 5.11
C ASP A 156 22.23 -22.23 3.90
N GLN A 157 21.16 -21.69 3.32
CA GLN A 157 21.16 -20.85 2.12
C GLN A 157 20.86 -19.37 2.44
N LYS A 158 21.52 -18.84 3.47
CA LYS A 158 21.34 -17.44 3.92
C LYS A 158 21.51 -16.41 2.79
N SER A 159 22.44 -16.64 1.86
CA SER A 159 22.67 -15.77 0.70
C SER A 159 21.47 -15.72 -0.27
N LEU A 160 20.71 -16.82 -0.40
CA LEU A 160 19.52 -16.89 -1.24
C LEU A 160 18.36 -16.12 -0.60
N GLY A 161 18.20 -16.27 0.73
CA GLY A 161 17.23 -15.50 1.52
C GLY A 161 17.47 -14.00 1.43
N ASP A 162 18.71 -13.56 1.63
CA ASP A 162 19.12 -12.14 1.52
C ASP A 162 18.89 -11.60 0.10
N THR A 163 19.12 -12.42 -0.92
CA THR A 163 18.84 -12.05 -2.32
C THR A 163 17.34 -11.83 -2.53
N GLY A 164 16.48 -12.70 -2.02
CA GLY A 164 15.03 -12.53 -2.09
C GLY A 164 14.55 -11.24 -1.41
N VAL A 165 15.09 -10.94 -0.22
CA VAL A 165 14.81 -9.68 0.49
C VAL A 165 15.25 -8.46 -0.31
N ASN A 166 16.44 -8.48 -0.91
CA ASN A 166 16.93 -7.40 -1.77
C ASN A 166 16.05 -7.19 -3.01
N ILE A 167 15.53 -8.26 -3.60
CA ILE A 167 14.59 -8.18 -4.73
C ILE A 167 13.26 -7.53 -4.29
N MET A 168 12.74 -7.88 -3.10
CA MET A 168 11.55 -7.23 -2.55
C MET A 168 11.77 -5.73 -2.31
N ILE A 169 12.92 -5.36 -1.73
CA ILE A 169 13.29 -3.95 -1.50
C ILE A 169 13.38 -3.18 -2.81
N ALA A 170 13.96 -3.78 -3.85
CA ALA A 170 14.06 -3.17 -5.17
C ALA A 170 12.66 -2.87 -5.76
N GLY A 171 11.72 -3.81 -5.64
CA GLY A 171 10.33 -3.61 -6.04
C GLY A 171 9.65 -2.47 -5.29
N LEU A 172 9.78 -2.44 -3.96
CA LEU A 172 9.25 -1.36 -3.12
C LEU A 172 9.86 0.01 -3.45
N ALA A 173 11.18 0.08 -3.64
CA ALA A 173 11.86 1.32 -4.00
C ALA A 173 11.39 1.83 -5.37
N PHE A 174 11.18 0.94 -6.33
CA PHE A 174 10.62 1.28 -7.63
C PHE A 174 9.19 1.81 -7.52
N GLN A 175 8.36 1.19 -6.67
CA GLN A 175 7.00 1.65 -6.38
C GLN A 175 6.98 3.05 -5.75
N VAL A 176 7.86 3.32 -4.78
CA VAL A 176 7.99 4.65 -4.14
C VAL A 176 8.44 5.70 -5.16
N ALA A 177 9.40 5.37 -6.03
CA ALA A 177 9.85 6.27 -7.09
C ALA A 177 8.72 6.60 -8.08
N SER A 178 7.97 5.57 -8.51
CA SER A 178 6.77 5.70 -9.35
C SER A 178 5.72 6.63 -8.69
N LEU A 179 5.39 6.40 -7.42
CA LEU A 179 4.42 7.19 -6.68
C LEU A 179 4.90 8.65 -6.47
N THR A 180 6.20 8.87 -6.23
CA THR A 180 6.79 10.21 -6.13
C THR A 180 6.59 11.00 -7.41
N LEU A 181 6.88 10.37 -8.56
CA LEU A 181 6.69 10.98 -9.87
C LEU A 181 5.22 11.30 -10.12
N PHE A 182 4.31 10.41 -9.73
CA PHE A 182 2.87 10.66 -9.79
C PHE A 182 2.46 11.88 -8.95
N ILE A 183 2.93 11.99 -7.71
CA ILE A 183 2.63 13.13 -6.81
C ILE A 183 3.12 14.44 -7.43
N ALA A 184 4.33 14.44 -8.02
CA ALA A 184 4.88 15.62 -8.68
C ALA A 184 4.00 16.06 -9.86
N LEU A 185 3.57 15.12 -10.71
CA LEU A 185 2.71 15.41 -11.86
C LEU A 185 1.30 15.83 -11.45
N ALA A 186 0.72 15.18 -10.44
CA ALA A 186 -0.58 15.57 -9.89
C ALA A 186 -0.53 16.98 -9.28
N SER A 187 0.57 17.33 -8.62
CA SER A 187 0.80 18.65 -8.05
C SER A 187 0.99 19.71 -9.15
N GLU A 188 1.75 19.40 -10.21
CA GLU A 188 1.89 20.27 -11.38
C GLU A 188 0.51 20.54 -12.01
N PHE A 189 -0.29 19.49 -12.22
CA PHE A 189 -1.66 19.61 -12.75
C PHE A 189 -2.53 20.49 -11.84
N ALA A 190 -2.49 20.27 -10.52
CA ALA A 190 -3.26 21.07 -9.57
C ALA A 190 -2.85 22.56 -9.59
N LEU A 191 -1.54 22.85 -9.68
CA LEU A 191 -1.02 24.22 -9.80
C LEU A 191 -1.43 24.87 -11.12
N ARG A 192 -1.40 24.12 -12.23
CA ARG A 192 -1.81 24.60 -13.54
C ARG A 192 -3.30 24.92 -13.57
N VAL A 193 -4.14 24.04 -13.03
CA VAL A 193 -5.59 24.27 -12.86
C VAL A 193 -5.87 25.50 -12.00
N ARG A 194 -5.07 25.75 -10.95
CA ARG A 194 -5.21 26.96 -10.11
C ARG A 194 -4.81 28.24 -10.85
N ARG A 195 -3.83 28.18 -11.75
CA ARG A 195 -3.34 29.33 -12.53
C ARG A 195 -4.14 29.60 -13.81
N SER A 196 -4.85 28.61 -14.34
CA SER A 196 -5.68 28.76 -15.54
C SER A 196 -6.91 29.63 -15.28
N SER A 197 -7.23 30.53 -16.22
CA SER A 197 -8.48 31.31 -16.22
C SER A 197 -9.69 30.39 -16.17
N GLU A 198 -10.78 30.85 -15.54
CA GLU A 198 -12.07 30.12 -15.49
C GLU A 198 -12.59 29.80 -16.90
N ASP A 199 -12.26 30.61 -17.91
CA ASP A 199 -12.67 30.41 -19.31
C ASP A 199 -12.05 29.19 -19.99
N MET A 200 -10.87 28.74 -19.54
CA MET A 200 -10.25 27.51 -20.05
C MET A 200 -10.78 26.25 -19.35
N LYS A 201 -11.51 26.41 -18.25
CA LYS A 201 -12.03 25.29 -17.48
C LYS A 201 -13.42 24.94 -17.98
N ASN A 202 -13.77 23.66 -17.91
CA ASN A 202 -15.04 23.19 -18.43
C ASN A 202 -16.22 23.89 -17.72
N ALA A 203 -16.95 24.76 -18.43
CA ALA A 203 -18.00 25.61 -17.88
C ALA A 203 -19.21 24.80 -17.37
N SER A 204 -19.48 23.66 -17.99
CA SER A 204 -20.54 22.71 -17.60
C SER A 204 -20.35 22.14 -16.18
N THR A 205 -19.11 22.11 -15.67
CA THR A 205 -18.77 21.49 -14.37
C THR A 205 -18.48 22.52 -13.28
N ALA A 206 -18.74 23.81 -13.52
CA ALA A 206 -18.46 24.89 -12.57
C ALA A 206 -19.23 24.74 -11.24
N SER A 207 -20.49 24.28 -11.30
CA SER A 207 -21.34 24.04 -10.12
C SER A 207 -20.84 22.89 -9.25
N VAL A 208 -20.27 21.84 -9.86
CA VAL A 208 -19.65 20.71 -9.14
C VAL A 208 -18.36 21.14 -8.48
N ARG A 209 -17.55 21.97 -9.16
CA ARG A 209 -16.25 22.47 -8.66
C ARG A 209 -16.38 23.37 -7.44
N SER A 210 -17.42 24.21 -7.39
CA SER A 210 -17.66 25.13 -6.28
C SER A 210 -18.23 24.45 -5.03
N GLY A 211 -18.83 23.26 -5.20
CA GLY A 211 -19.45 22.49 -4.12
C GLY A 211 -18.46 22.09 -3.02
N TRP A 212 -18.87 22.28 -1.77
CA TRP A 212 -18.09 21.86 -0.58
C TRP A 212 -17.68 20.38 -0.64
N LYS A 213 -18.61 19.51 -1.07
CA LYS A 213 -18.38 18.06 -1.21
C LYS A 213 -17.22 17.73 -2.15
N TRP A 214 -17.06 18.49 -3.24
CA TRP A 214 -15.97 18.30 -4.20
C TRP A 214 -14.62 18.70 -3.62
N LYS A 215 -14.56 19.83 -2.90
CA LYS A 215 -13.34 20.27 -2.19
C LYS A 215 -12.91 19.26 -1.13
N MET A 216 -13.87 18.72 -0.36
CA MET A 216 -13.61 17.67 0.62
C MET A 216 -13.13 16.37 -0.04
N PHE A 217 -13.69 16.00 -1.20
CA PHE A 217 -13.21 14.85 -1.97
C PHE A 217 -11.76 15.02 -2.43
N LEU A 218 -11.40 16.19 -2.95
CA LEU A 218 -10.02 16.49 -3.35
C LEU A 218 -9.06 16.51 -2.16
N LEU A 219 -9.48 17.08 -1.03
CA LEU A 219 -8.70 17.07 0.21
C LEU A 219 -8.49 15.64 0.72
N GLY A 220 -9.55 14.83 0.74
CA GLY A 220 -9.48 13.41 1.11
C GLY A 220 -8.54 12.62 0.21
N LEU A 221 -8.57 12.87 -1.11
CA LEU A 221 -7.66 12.24 -2.06
C LEU A 221 -6.20 12.63 -1.79
N ALA A 222 -5.94 13.91 -1.51
CA ALA A 222 -4.60 14.39 -1.18
C ALA A 222 -4.06 13.76 0.11
N ILE A 223 -4.89 13.66 1.15
CA ILE A 223 -4.54 12.99 2.40
C ILE A 223 -4.29 11.50 2.15
N ALA A 224 -5.12 10.83 1.37
CA ALA A 224 -4.94 9.42 1.03
C ALA A 224 -3.62 9.18 0.28
N VAL A 225 -3.27 10.02 -0.70
CA VAL A 225 -1.99 9.94 -1.41
C VAL A 225 -0.81 10.14 -0.46
N LEU A 226 -0.87 11.15 0.42
CA LEU A 226 0.20 11.43 1.38
C LEU A 226 0.40 10.28 2.38
N THR A 227 -0.69 9.74 2.93
CA THR A 227 -0.64 8.63 3.89
C THR A 227 -0.08 7.36 3.26
N ILE A 228 -0.50 7.03 2.02
CA ILE A 228 0.08 5.90 1.28
C ILE A 228 1.57 6.14 1.00
N PHE A 229 1.95 7.36 0.61
CA PHE A 229 3.34 7.71 0.33
C PHE A 229 4.24 7.55 1.56
N ILE A 230 3.80 8.08 2.71
CA ILE A 230 4.51 7.95 3.98
C ILE A 230 4.69 6.47 4.33
N ARG A 231 3.61 5.67 4.26
CA ARG A 231 3.66 4.23 4.49
C ARG A 231 4.66 3.52 3.57
N SER A 232 4.66 3.83 2.28
CA SER A 232 5.58 3.20 1.33
C SER A 232 7.05 3.55 1.61
N ILE A 233 7.34 4.77 2.09
CA ILE A 233 8.69 5.15 2.53
C ILE A 233 9.10 4.36 3.76
N PHE A 234 8.25 4.30 4.79
CA PHE A 234 8.52 3.52 5.99
C PHE A 234 8.76 2.05 5.66
N ARG A 235 7.99 1.49 4.73
CA ARG A 235 8.16 0.11 4.29
C ARG A 235 9.52 -0.14 3.62
N VAL A 236 9.99 0.79 2.79
CA VAL A 236 11.34 0.72 2.23
C VAL A 236 12.39 0.84 3.34
N ALA A 237 12.19 1.72 4.31
CA ALA A 237 13.13 1.92 5.42
C ALA A 237 13.21 0.69 6.35
N GLU A 238 12.07 0.10 6.72
CA GLU A 238 11.92 -1.13 7.51
C GLU A 238 12.73 -2.28 6.88
N LEU A 239 12.59 -2.47 5.56
CA LEU A 239 13.27 -3.56 4.87
C LEU A 239 14.74 -3.23 4.53
N LYS A 240 15.09 -1.96 4.28
CA LYS A 240 16.47 -1.54 4.01
C LYS A 240 17.39 -1.67 5.24
N GLY A 241 16.83 -1.59 6.45
CA GLY A 241 17.55 -1.86 7.69
C GLY A 241 17.74 -3.35 8.01
N GLY A 242 17.09 -4.25 7.25
CA GLY A 242 16.92 -5.65 7.64
C GLY A 242 15.99 -5.82 8.84
N PHE A 243 15.54 -7.06 9.11
CA PHE A 243 14.63 -7.40 10.21
C PHE A 243 15.18 -7.08 11.63
N ASN A 244 16.45 -6.67 11.74
CA ASN A 244 17.11 -6.27 12.98
C ASN A 244 17.29 -4.74 13.14
N SER A 245 16.65 -3.91 12.31
CA SER A 245 16.72 -2.45 12.48
C SER A 245 15.77 -1.95 13.57
N ASP A 246 16.21 -0.96 14.35
CA ASP A 246 15.42 -0.35 15.44
C ASP A 246 14.03 0.14 14.98
N LEU A 247 13.87 0.48 13.69
CA LEU A 247 12.61 0.92 13.08
C LEU A 247 11.64 -0.22 12.74
N ALA A 248 12.13 -1.44 12.49
CA ALA A 248 11.28 -2.61 12.27
C ALA A 248 10.70 -3.17 13.58
N ASN A 249 11.30 -2.78 14.70
CA ASN A 249 10.95 -3.22 16.05
C ASN A 249 10.21 -2.15 16.87
N ASP A 250 9.85 -1.02 16.24
CA ASP A 250 9.08 0.04 16.87
C ASP A 250 7.60 -0.11 16.47
N GLU A 251 6.74 -0.39 17.45
CA GLU A 251 5.31 -0.70 17.27
C GLU A 251 4.52 0.42 16.59
N ILE A 252 5.04 1.65 16.59
CA ILE A 252 4.33 2.89 16.26
C ILE A 252 4.71 3.45 14.87
N ALA A 253 5.64 2.82 14.15
CA ALA A 253 6.14 3.31 12.85
C ALA A 253 5.22 3.00 11.65
#